data_AF-A0ABD2F9Z6-F1
#
_entry.id   AF-A0ABD2F9Z6-F1
#
_cell.length_a   1.000
_cell.length_b   1.000
_cell.length_c   1.000
_cell.angle_alpha   90.00
_cell.angle_beta   90.00
_cell.angle_gamma   90.00
#
_symmetry.space_group_name_H-M   'P 1'
#
loop_
_entity.id
_entity.type
_entity.pdbx_description
1 polymer ?
#
loop_
_entity_poly.entity_id
_entity_poly.type
_entity_poly.pdbx_seq_one_letter_code
_entity_poly.pdbx_strand_id
1 'polypeptide(L)'
;MPSCELPMGTCPDMCPAAERAQRERERRLHRFEVAPGCRGDWPRADPHRAVKEYCRPAAGKPRPPPSELRPPSVLLATVRYLASEVAESADASRAEVASFVADRLRAVRQDLALQGAGDAEAAVVLEAALATLLAVVARLGPEAAHGPADLVLLQTQVQEGFGSLRRCYAQGAAPHPRQATFQGLFLLYNLGESGPGGGAERGAGDPSMRKVE
;
A
#
# COMPACT_ATOMS: atom_id res chain seq x y z
N MET A 1 -17.82 -17.21 -24.08
CA MET A 1 -17.20 -16.95 -22.77
C MET A 1 -17.81 -15.65 -22.26
N PRO A 2 -18.57 -15.64 -21.15
CA PRO A 2 -19.01 -14.36 -20.60
C PRO A 2 -17.74 -13.58 -20.24
N SER A 3 -17.68 -12.31 -20.64
CA SER A 3 -16.69 -11.36 -20.17
C SER A 3 -16.68 -11.46 -18.64
N CYS A 4 -15.52 -11.85 -18.07
CA CYS A 4 -15.35 -11.92 -16.62
C CYS A 4 -15.23 -10.48 -16.11
N GLU A 5 -16.35 -9.77 -16.08
CA GLU A 5 -16.42 -8.41 -15.57
C GLU A 5 -16.23 -8.45 -14.05
N LEU A 6 -15.29 -7.66 -13.56
CA LEU A 6 -15.03 -7.54 -12.14
C LEU A 6 -16.22 -6.78 -11.50
N PRO A 7 -16.84 -7.28 -10.41
CA PRO A 7 -17.87 -6.54 -9.68
C PRO A 7 -17.41 -5.16 -9.20
N MET A 8 -18.39 -4.28 -9.03
CA MET A 8 -18.23 -3.06 -8.24
C MET A 8 -18.60 -3.36 -6.78
N GLY A 9 -17.76 -2.92 -5.85
CA GLY A 9 -18.01 -3.03 -4.42
C GLY A 9 -19.13 -2.12 -3.96
N THR A 10 -19.83 -2.55 -2.90
CA THR A 10 -21.00 -1.86 -2.35
C THR A 10 -20.88 -1.58 -0.85
N CYS A 11 -19.74 -1.89 -0.23
CA CYS A 11 -19.49 -1.57 1.17
C CYS A 11 -19.39 -0.04 1.35
N PRO A 12 -20.31 0.61 2.09
CA PRO A 12 -20.28 2.06 2.30
C PRO A 12 -19.23 2.50 3.32
N ASP A 13 -18.74 1.56 4.14
CA ASP A 13 -17.88 1.82 5.29
C ASP A 13 -16.40 1.53 4.98
N MET A 14 -15.48 2.13 5.76
CA MET A 14 -14.04 1.85 5.67
C MET A 14 -13.65 0.41 6.03
N CYS A 15 -14.52 -0.32 6.73
CA CYS A 15 -14.41 -1.74 7.04
C CYS A 15 -15.80 -2.40 6.94
N PRO A 16 -15.99 -3.53 6.25
CA PRO A 16 -17.28 -4.21 6.19
C PRO A 16 -17.82 -4.59 7.56
N ALA A 17 -19.14 -4.48 7.77
CA ALA A 17 -19.77 -4.77 9.06
C ALA A 17 -19.50 -6.20 9.57
N ALA A 18 -19.49 -7.18 8.65
CA ALA A 18 -19.17 -8.57 8.98
C ALA A 18 -17.74 -8.72 9.51
N GLU A 19 -16.77 -8.02 8.91
CA GLU A 19 -15.38 -8.04 9.37
C GLU A 19 -15.24 -7.34 10.72
N ARG A 20 -15.90 -6.20 10.93
CA ARG A 20 -15.91 -5.52 12.24
C ARG A 20 -16.41 -6.45 13.34
N ALA A 21 -17.57 -7.06 13.15
CA ALA A 21 -18.17 -7.99 14.11
C ALA A 21 -17.28 -9.23 14.36
N GLN A 22 -16.62 -9.74 13.32
CA GLN A 22 -15.66 -10.83 13.45
C GLN A 22 -14.48 -10.41 14.34
N ARG A 23 -13.86 -9.26 14.05
CA ARG A 23 -12.68 -8.78 14.79
C ARG A 23 -13.00 -8.36 16.22
N GLU A 24 -14.21 -7.89 16.49
CA GLU A 24 -14.74 -7.71 17.85
C GLU A 24 -14.79 -9.04 18.60
N ARG A 25 -15.43 -10.07 18.01
CA ARG A 25 -15.56 -11.40 18.63
C ARG A 25 -14.20 -12.06 18.90
N GLU A 26 -13.27 -11.90 17.97
CA GLU A 26 -11.92 -12.45 18.07
C GLU A 26 -10.96 -11.59 18.90
N ARG A 27 -11.41 -10.42 19.40
CA ARG A 27 -10.59 -9.45 20.14
C ARG A 27 -9.32 -9.02 19.38
N ARG A 28 -9.47 -8.82 18.06
CA ARG A 28 -8.40 -8.44 17.12
C ARG A 28 -8.49 -6.99 16.65
N LEU A 29 -9.20 -6.13 17.37
CA LEU A 29 -9.29 -4.72 17.03
C LEU A 29 -8.00 -4.00 17.38
N HIS A 30 -7.47 -3.22 16.44
CA HIS A 30 -6.35 -2.34 16.72
C HIS A 30 -6.79 -1.15 17.56
N ARG A 31 -5.89 -0.54 18.33
CA ARG A 31 -6.20 0.64 19.16
C ARG A 31 -6.75 1.82 18.37
N PHE A 32 -6.48 1.89 17.06
CA PHE A 32 -6.98 2.95 16.18
C PHE A 32 -8.42 2.70 15.71
N GLU A 33 -8.99 1.54 16.03
CA GLU A 33 -10.29 1.08 15.54
C GLU A 33 -11.33 1.00 16.67
N VAL A 34 -10.90 1.15 17.92
CA VAL A 34 -11.74 1.04 19.12
C VAL A 34 -12.35 2.39 19.46
N ALA A 35 -13.62 2.44 19.85
CA ALA A 35 -14.27 3.67 20.30
C ALA A 35 -13.50 4.33 21.49
N PRO A 36 -13.36 5.67 21.53
CA PRO A 36 -12.80 6.36 22.69
C PRO A 36 -13.51 5.95 23.98
N GLY A 37 -12.75 5.60 25.03
CA GLY A 37 -13.29 5.12 26.30
C GLY A 37 -13.67 3.63 26.36
N CYS A 38 -13.66 2.91 25.23
CA CYS A 38 -13.91 1.46 25.19
C CYS A 38 -12.63 0.62 25.16
N ARG A 39 -11.50 1.16 25.62
CA ARG A 39 -10.22 0.43 25.75
C ARG A 39 -10.19 -0.47 27.00
N GLY A 40 -11.29 -1.19 27.27
CA GLY A 40 -11.40 -2.14 28.38
C GLY A 40 -11.29 -3.58 27.88
N ASP A 41 -11.71 -4.54 28.73
CA ASP A 41 -11.62 -5.99 28.45
C ASP A 41 -12.41 -6.46 27.22
N TRP A 42 -13.36 -5.64 26.75
CA TRP A 42 -14.20 -5.90 25.59
C TRP A 42 -14.26 -4.69 24.67
N PRO A 43 -13.21 -4.47 23.85
CA PRO A 43 -13.17 -3.36 22.93
C PRO A 43 -14.25 -3.51 21.85
N ARG A 44 -14.98 -2.42 21.60
CA ARG A 44 -15.96 -2.32 20.51
C ARG A 44 -15.37 -1.56 19.34
N ALA A 45 -15.59 -2.08 18.14
CA ALA A 45 -15.21 -1.44 16.90
C ALA A 45 -16.04 -0.17 16.75
N ASP A 46 -15.37 0.95 16.52
CA ASP A 46 -16.01 2.17 16.09
C ASP A 46 -16.21 2.10 14.56
N PRO A 47 -17.45 2.11 14.06
CA PRO A 47 -17.73 2.05 12.61
C PRO A 47 -17.05 3.17 11.81
N HIS A 48 -16.77 4.32 12.45
CA HIS A 48 -16.11 5.47 11.82
C HIS A 48 -14.59 5.39 11.87
N ARG A 49 -14.01 4.41 12.58
CA ARG A 49 -12.56 4.26 12.73
C ARG A 49 -12.01 2.94 12.24
N ALA A 50 -12.82 1.88 12.27
CA ALA A 50 -12.43 0.56 11.82
C ALA A 50 -12.12 0.56 10.33
N VAL A 51 -10.94 0.07 9.96
CA VAL A 51 -10.50 -0.02 8.56
C VAL A 51 -10.26 -1.48 8.21
N LYS A 52 -10.71 -1.88 7.01
CA LYS A 52 -10.56 -3.25 6.51
C LYS A 52 -9.11 -3.73 6.61
N GLU A 53 -8.89 -4.87 7.22
CA GLU A 53 -7.58 -5.52 7.32
C GLU A 53 -7.19 -6.23 6.01
N TYR A 54 -5.90 -6.26 5.69
CA TYR A 54 -5.46 -6.99 4.51
C TYR A 54 -5.61 -8.50 4.71
N CYS A 55 -6.29 -9.15 3.77
CA CYS A 55 -6.44 -10.60 3.76
C CYS A 55 -5.54 -11.21 2.69
N ARG A 56 -4.60 -12.09 3.05
CA ARG A 56 -3.79 -12.77 2.03
C ARG A 56 -4.70 -13.54 1.04
N PRO A 57 -4.55 -13.33 -0.28
CA PRO A 57 -5.17 -14.21 -1.26
C PRO A 57 -4.70 -15.64 -1.03
N ALA A 58 -5.63 -16.59 -1.03
CA ALA A 58 -5.34 -18.01 -0.89
C ALA A 58 -6.00 -18.77 -2.04
N ALA A 59 -5.30 -19.77 -2.58
CA ALA A 59 -5.82 -20.61 -3.65
C ALA A 59 -7.13 -21.28 -3.19
N GLY A 60 -8.15 -21.25 -4.05
CA GLY A 60 -9.46 -21.84 -3.76
C GLY A 60 -10.35 -21.00 -2.82
N LYS A 61 -9.86 -19.88 -2.26
CA LYS A 61 -10.74 -18.96 -1.52
C LYS A 61 -11.66 -18.24 -2.50
N PRO A 62 -12.99 -18.27 -2.31
CA PRO A 62 -13.90 -17.55 -3.19
C PRO A 62 -13.62 -16.05 -3.11
N ARG A 63 -13.89 -15.36 -4.22
CA ARG A 63 -13.83 -13.90 -4.26
C ARG A 63 -14.80 -13.32 -3.21
N PRO A 64 -14.43 -12.27 -2.48
CA PRO A 64 -15.36 -11.60 -1.58
C PRO A 64 -16.59 -11.09 -2.35
N PRO A 65 -17.79 -11.16 -1.75
CA PRO A 65 -18.99 -10.58 -2.35
C PRO A 65 -18.85 -9.04 -2.46
N PRO A 66 -19.63 -8.39 -3.35
CA PRO A 66 -19.62 -6.93 -3.49
C PRO A 66 -19.80 -6.16 -2.16
N SER A 67 -20.61 -6.68 -1.24
CA SER A 67 -20.85 -6.09 0.09
C SER A 67 -19.62 -6.06 1.00
N GLU A 68 -18.59 -6.84 0.67
CA GLU A 68 -17.30 -6.85 1.38
C GLU A 68 -16.21 -6.05 0.65
N LEU A 69 -16.50 -5.53 -0.55
CA LEU A 69 -15.59 -4.69 -1.33
C LEU A 69 -16.01 -3.23 -1.19
N ARG A 70 -15.04 -2.36 -0.90
CA ARG A 70 -15.25 -0.91 -0.80
C ARG A 70 -15.12 -0.27 -2.19
N PRO A 71 -16.10 0.51 -2.66
CA PRO A 71 -16.02 1.19 -3.95
C PRO A 71 -14.91 2.25 -3.94
N PRO A 72 -14.44 2.71 -5.12
CA PRO A 72 -13.32 3.66 -5.23
C PRO A 72 -13.47 4.94 -4.38
N SER A 73 -14.69 5.48 -4.26
CA SER A 73 -14.98 6.66 -3.43
C SER A 73 -14.71 6.42 -1.94
N VAL A 74 -15.13 5.26 -1.42
CA VAL A 74 -14.90 4.83 -0.03
C VAL A 74 -13.42 4.48 0.19
N LEU A 75 -12.76 3.87 -0.80
CA LEU A 75 -11.32 3.62 -0.74
C LEU A 75 -10.53 4.92 -0.63
N LEU A 76 -10.84 5.93 -1.45
CA LEU A 76 -10.19 7.24 -1.38
C LEU A 76 -10.43 7.92 -0.03
N ALA A 77 -11.67 7.88 0.48
CA ALA A 77 -12.01 8.41 1.80
C ALA A 77 -11.23 7.69 2.91
N THR A 78 -11.09 6.36 2.80
CA THR A 78 -10.30 5.54 3.73
C THR A 78 -8.85 5.96 3.75
N VAL A 79 -8.23 6.15 2.58
CA VAL A 79 -6.84 6.59 2.49
C VAL A 79 -6.66 7.98 3.13
N ARG A 80 -7.60 8.90 2.87
CA ARG A 80 -7.57 10.24 3.48
C ARG A 80 -7.67 10.18 5.00
N TYR A 81 -8.55 9.34 5.55
CA TYR A 81 -8.64 9.10 6.99
C TYR A 81 -7.33 8.52 7.56
N LEU A 82 -6.74 7.52 6.89
CA LEU A 82 -5.46 6.96 7.32
C LEU A 82 -4.36 8.04 7.32
N ALA A 83 -4.36 8.94 6.33
CA ALA A 83 -3.37 10.00 6.22
C ALA A 83 -3.56 11.13 7.26
N SER A 84 -4.79 11.55 7.55
CA SER A 84 -5.04 12.69 8.45
C SER A 84 -5.13 12.29 9.91
N GLU A 85 -5.76 11.16 10.23
CA GLU A 85 -6.07 10.77 11.61
C GLU A 85 -5.03 9.79 12.17
N VAL A 86 -4.72 8.73 11.41
CA VAL A 86 -3.89 7.65 11.93
C VAL A 86 -2.41 7.95 11.75
N ALA A 87 -2.03 8.45 10.57
CA ALA A 87 -0.63 8.73 10.27
C ALA A 87 -0.10 9.89 11.14
N GLU A 88 -0.95 10.82 11.57
CA GLU A 88 -0.58 11.95 12.46
C GLU A 88 -0.78 11.64 13.96
N SER A 89 -1.20 10.43 14.31
CA SER A 89 -1.44 10.04 15.70
C SER A 89 -0.17 10.12 16.56
N ALA A 90 -0.22 10.89 17.64
CA ALA A 90 0.81 10.93 18.69
C ALA A 90 0.66 9.81 19.73
N ASP A 91 -0.47 9.10 19.75
CA ASP A 91 -0.82 8.09 20.76
C ASP A 91 -0.14 6.71 20.54
N ALA A 92 0.79 6.61 19.60
CA ALA A 92 1.45 5.37 19.22
C ALA A 92 2.86 5.62 18.70
N SER A 93 3.69 4.57 18.71
CA SER A 93 5.01 4.66 18.10
C SER A 93 4.88 4.81 16.57
N ARG A 94 5.87 5.46 15.94
CA ARG A 94 5.92 5.59 14.48
C ARG A 94 5.88 4.24 13.77
N ALA A 95 6.46 3.22 14.40
CA ALA A 95 6.51 1.86 13.88
C ALA A 95 5.16 1.16 13.92
N GLU A 96 4.40 1.36 15.01
CA GLU A 96 3.03 0.87 15.10
C GLU A 96 2.11 1.57 14.09
N VAL A 97 2.23 2.91 13.97
CA VAL A 97 1.50 3.68 12.95
C VAL A 97 1.81 3.18 11.55
N ALA A 98 3.09 3.02 11.20
CA ALA A 98 3.49 2.56 9.88
C ALA A 98 3.03 1.13 9.59
N SER A 99 3.12 0.21 10.56
CA SER A 99 2.64 -1.16 10.41
C SER A 99 1.13 -1.20 10.15
N PHE A 100 0.35 -0.48 10.95
CA PHE A 100 -1.10 -0.39 10.79
C PHE A 100 -1.47 0.25 9.44
N VAL A 101 -0.93 1.43 9.13
CA VAL A 101 -1.23 2.14 7.87
C VAL A 101 -0.84 1.30 6.66
N ALA A 102 0.33 0.67 6.66
CA ALA A 102 0.78 -0.16 5.56
C ALA A 102 -0.17 -1.36 5.33
N ASP A 103 -0.57 -2.07 6.39
CA ASP A 103 -1.54 -3.16 6.27
C ASP A 103 -2.86 -2.68 5.66
N ARG A 104 -3.45 -1.61 6.21
CA ARG A 104 -4.74 -1.10 5.74
C ARG A 104 -4.66 -0.55 4.31
N LEU A 105 -3.52 0.01 3.89
CA LEU A 105 -3.29 0.42 2.50
C LEU A 105 -3.14 -0.78 1.54
N ARG A 106 -2.62 -1.93 1.99
CA ARG A 106 -2.68 -3.17 1.20
C ARG A 106 -4.10 -3.64 1.01
N ALA A 107 -4.94 -3.56 2.03
CA ALA A 107 -6.36 -3.90 1.93
C ALA A 107 -7.08 -2.98 0.92
N VAL A 108 -6.74 -1.67 0.91
CA VAL A 108 -7.25 -0.72 -0.09
C VAL A 108 -6.85 -1.13 -1.51
N ARG A 109 -5.56 -1.40 -1.74
CA ARG A 109 -5.06 -1.84 -3.05
C ARG A 109 -5.66 -3.18 -3.49
N GLN A 110 -5.86 -4.10 -2.55
CA GLN A 110 -6.51 -5.39 -2.79
C GLN A 110 -7.96 -5.21 -3.22
N ASP A 111 -8.75 -4.42 -2.50
CA ASP A 111 -10.14 -4.16 -2.88
C ASP A 111 -10.20 -3.53 -4.27
N LEU A 112 -9.34 -2.55 -4.56
CA LEU A 112 -9.29 -1.90 -5.87
C LEU A 112 -8.96 -2.89 -7.01
N ALA A 113 -7.99 -3.78 -6.81
CA ALA A 113 -7.62 -4.80 -7.79
C ALA A 113 -8.70 -5.88 -7.99
N LEU A 114 -9.58 -6.07 -7.00
CA LEU A 114 -10.72 -6.96 -7.03
C LEU A 114 -11.99 -6.24 -7.51
N GLN A 115 -11.89 -5.14 -8.25
CA GLN A 115 -13.05 -4.41 -8.75
C GLN A 115 -12.81 -3.88 -10.17
N GLY A 116 -13.89 -3.67 -10.93
CA GLY A 116 -13.85 -3.10 -12.28
C GLY A 116 -13.75 -1.57 -12.29
N ALA A 117 -12.92 -0.99 -11.41
CA ALA A 117 -12.77 0.46 -11.31
C ALA A 117 -12.11 1.05 -12.57
N GLY A 118 -12.55 2.23 -13.01
CA GLY A 118 -11.92 2.91 -14.14
C GLY A 118 -10.49 3.35 -13.81
N ASP A 119 -9.60 3.35 -14.80
CA ASP A 119 -8.17 3.64 -14.60
C ASP A 119 -7.90 4.99 -13.94
N ALA A 120 -8.70 6.01 -14.25
CA ALA A 120 -8.58 7.34 -13.64
C ALA A 120 -8.95 7.33 -12.14
N GLU A 121 -10.04 6.65 -11.76
CA GLU A 121 -10.44 6.52 -10.36
C GLU A 121 -9.44 5.68 -9.57
N ALA A 122 -8.98 4.58 -10.18
CA ALA A 122 -7.97 3.72 -9.60
C ALA A 122 -6.66 4.48 -9.38
N ALA A 123 -6.21 5.28 -10.36
CA ALA A 123 -5.02 6.11 -10.24
C ALA A 123 -5.13 7.07 -9.04
N VAL A 124 -6.25 7.79 -8.88
CA VAL A 124 -6.42 8.73 -7.75
C VAL A 124 -6.31 8.03 -6.38
N VAL A 125 -6.92 6.84 -6.24
CA VAL A 125 -6.80 6.04 -5.01
C VAL A 125 -5.36 5.59 -4.77
N LEU A 126 -4.71 5.06 -5.81
CA LEU A 126 -3.34 4.55 -5.73
C LEU A 126 -2.32 5.65 -5.45
N GLU A 127 -2.47 6.83 -6.06
CA GLU A 127 -1.65 8.00 -5.78
C GLU A 127 -1.76 8.40 -4.31
N ALA A 128 -2.99 8.54 -3.79
CA ALA A 128 -3.20 8.89 -2.38
C ALA A 128 -2.61 7.82 -1.45
N ALA A 129 -2.81 6.54 -1.77
CA ALA A 129 -2.32 5.44 -0.96
C ALA A 129 -0.79 5.42 -0.92
N LEU A 130 -0.14 5.58 -2.08
CA LEU A 130 1.31 5.59 -2.18
C LEU A 130 1.93 6.81 -1.51
N ALA A 131 1.33 8.00 -1.65
CA ALA A 131 1.78 9.19 -0.95
C ALA A 131 1.71 9.00 0.58
N THR A 132 0.63 8.41 1.08
CA THR A 132 0.45 8.12 2.51
C THR A 132 1.51 7.11 2.98
N LEU A 133 1.76 6.04 2.22
CA LEU A 133 2.77 5.05 2.54
C LEU A 133 4.19 5.65 2.57
N LEU A 134 4.55 6.46 1.57
CA LEU A 134 5.83 7.16 1.53
C LEU A 134 6.01 8.09 2.73
N ALA A 135 4.95 8.82 3.13
CA ALA A 135 5.00 9.71 4.28
C ALA A 135 5.24 8.97 5.61
N VAL A 136 4.56 7.84 5.84
CA VAL A 136 4.79 7.06 7.07
C VAL A 136 6.16 6.38 7.08
N VAL A 137 6.63 5.91 5.92
CA VAL A 137 7.99 5.33 5.77
C VAL A 137 9.07 6.38 5.99
N ALA A 138 8.91 7.59 5.46
CA ALA A 138 9.85 8.69 5.67
C ALA A 138 9.92 9.10 7.15
N ARG A 139 8.79 9.08 7.87
CA ARG A 139 8.75 9.44 9.30
C ARG A 139 9.32 8.39 10.23
N LEU A 140 9.21 7.11 9.88
CA LEU A 140 9.85 6.00 10.60
C LEU A 140 11.35 6.26 10.79
N GLY A 141 12.06 6.59 9.71
CA GLY A 141 13.51 6.68 9.72
C GLY A 141 14.19 5.30 9.85
N PRO A 142 15.52 5.21 9.65
CA PRO A 142 16.25 3.95 9.60
C PRO A 142 16.30 3.19 10.94
N GLU A 143 16.20 3.90 12.06
CA GLU A 143 16.42 3.36 13.41
C GLU A 143 15.13 2.87 14.11
N ALA A 144 13.94 3.21 13.59
CA ALA A 144 12.68 3.00 14.31
C ALA A 144 11.87 1.78 13.86
N ALA A 145 12.33 1.00 12.88
CA ALA A 145 11.61 -0.21 12.50
C ALA A 145 11.81 -1.33 13.52
N HIS A 146 10.81 -2.20 13.72
CA HIS A 146 10.92 -3.39 14.60
C HIS A 146 11.86 -4.48 14.05
N GLY A 147 12.81 -4.11 13.20
CA GLY A 147 13.83 -4.96 12.60
C GLY A 147 13.91 -4.84 11.07
N PRO A 148 14.94 -5.45 10.45
CA PRO A 148 15.16 -5.39 9.00
C PRO A 148 13.99 -5.97 8.17
N ALA A 149 13.29 -6.99 8.69
CA ALA A 149 12.20 -7.67 7.98
C ALA A 149 11.00 -6.74 7.71
N ASP A 150 10.67 -5.87 8.67
CA ASP A 150 9.58 -4.91 8.54
C ASP A 150 9.91 -3.82 7.52
N LEU A 151 11.17 -3.35 7.50
CA LEU A 151 11.64 -2.41 6.47
C LEU A 151 11.54 -3.00 5.07
N VAL A 152 12.00 -4.25 4.88
CA VAL A 152 11.90 -4.94 3.58
C VAL A 152 10.45 -5.09 3.14
N LEU A 153 9.54 -5.39 4.07
CA LEU A 153 8.11 -5.48 3.75
C LEU A 153 7.55 -4.11 3.32
N LEU A 154 7.89 -3.03 4.03
CA LEU A 154 7.46 -1.67 3.67
C LEU A 154 8.02 -1.24 2.31
N GLN A 155 9.30 -1.50 2.06
CA GLN A 155 9.94 -1.22 0.77
C GLN A 155 9.26 -1.98 -0.37
N THR A 156 8.96 -3.27 -0.16
CA THR A 156 8.22 -4.09 -1.12
C THR A 156 6.86 -3.47 -1.45
N GLN A 157 6.12 -3.02 -0.44
CA GLN A 157 4.82 -2.39 -0.65
C GLN A 157 4.90 -1.06 -1.41
N VAL A 158 5.94 -0.26 -1.16
CA VAL A 158 6.20 0.97 -1.91
C VAL A 158 6.45 0.64 -3.39
N GLN A 159 7.31 -0.35 -3.68
CA GLN A 159 7.62 -0.78 -5.04
C GLN A 159 6.40 -1.34 -5.78
N GLU A 160 5.60 -2.18 -5.13
CA GLU A 160 4.31 -2.65 -5.66
C GLU A 160 3.34 -1.50 -5.94
N GLY A 161 3.32 -0.49 -5.07
CA GLY A 161 2.53 0.73 -5.23
C GLY A 161 2.91 1.49 -6.50
N PHE A 162 4.20 1.76 -6.68
CA PHE A 162 4.72 2.37 -7.92
C PHE A 162 4.39 1.53 -9.15
N GLY A 163 4.59 0.21 -9.09
CA GLY A 163 4.28 -0.70 -10.20
C GLY A 163 2.80 -0.68 -10.58
N SER A 164 1.90 -0.63 -9.59
CA SER A 164 0.46 -0.54 -9.81
C SER A 164 0.06 0.79 -10.46
N LEU A 165 0.61 1.90 -9.95
CA LEU A 165 0.32 3.22 -10.46
C LEU A 165 0.83 3.41 -11.90
N ARG A 166 2.02 2.89 -12.22
CA ARG A 166 2.55 2.88 -13.59
C ARG A 166 1.67 2.12 -14.57
N ARG A 167 1.03 1.01 -14.14
CA ARG A 167 0.08 0.28 -14.99
C ARG A 167 -1.17 1.11 -15.28
N CYS A 168 -1.72 1.79 -14.27
CA CYS A 168 -2.86 2.70 -14.47
C CYS A 168 -2.52 3.83 -15.45
N TYR A 169 -1.36 4.48 -15.28
CA TYR A 169 -0.92 5.54 -16.18
C TYR A 169 -0.67 5.07 -17.62
N ALA A 170 -0.31 3.81 -17.83
CA ALA A 170 -0.08 3.25 -19.16
C ALA A 170 -1.38 2.87 -19.87
N GLN A 171 -2.44 2.57 -19.13
CA GLN A 171 -3.74 2.13 -19.65
C GLN A 171 -4.72 3.30 -19.85
N GLY A 172 -4.58 4.37 -19.05
CA GLY A 172 -5.45 5.54 -19.12
C GLY A 172 -5.28 6.33 -20.42
N ALA A 173 -6.40 6.54 -21.14
CA ALA A 173 -6.47 7.48 -22.26
C ALA A 173 -6.51 8.94 -21.81
N ALA A 174 -6.86 9.19 -20.54
CA ALA A 174 -6.97 10.52 -19.96
C ALA A 174 -5.65 10.97 -19.31
N PRO A 175 -5.31 12.27 -19.38
CA PRO A 175 -4.14 12.80 -18.71
C PRO A 175 -4.28 12.68 -17.19
N HIS A 176 -3.24 12.18 -16.52
CA HIS A 176 -3.15 12.07 -15.07
C HIS A 176 -2.30 13.24 -14.51
N PRO A 177 -2.90 14.25 -13.84
CA PRO A 177 -2.18 15.47 -13.46
C PRO A 177 -0.97 15.24 -12.54
N ARG A 178 -1.00 14.18 -11.72
CA ARG A 178 0.06 13.86 -10.76
C ARG A 178 1.04 12.80 -11.26
N GLN A 179 0.92 12.37 -12.52
CA GLN A 179 1.81 11.38 -13.11
C GLN A 179 3.28 11.77 -13.03
N ALA A 180 3.61 13.00 -13.44
CA ALA A 180 4.99 13.50 -13.37
C ALA A 180 5.55 13.49 -11.94
N THR A 181 4.73 13.84 -10.94
CA THR A 181 5.11 13.79 -9.53
C THR A 181 5.49 12.38 -9.10
N PHE A 182 4.65 11.38 -9.38
CA PHE A 182 4.93 10.00 -8.97
C PHE A 182 6.04 9.33 -9.77
N GLN A 183 6.24 9.72 -11.02
CA GLN A 183 7.42 9.32 -11.79
C GLN A 183 8.70 9.89 -11.18
N GLY A 184 8.70 11.16 -10.77
CA GLY A 184 9.81 11.76 -10.04
C GLY A 184 10.09 11.07 -8.71
N LEU A 185 9.04 10.81 -7.91
CA LEU A 185 9.17 10.08 -6.65
C LEU A 185 9.74 8.66 -6.85
N PHE A 186 9.33 7.96 -7.91
CA PHE A 186 9.90 6.65 -8.24
C PHE A 186 11.40 6.75 -8.51
N LEU A 187 11.84 7.73 -9.30
CA LEU A 187 13.27 7.92 -9.57
C LEU A 187 14.04 8.24 -8.29
N LEU A 188 13.52 9.15 -7.45
CA LEU A 188 14.12 9.52 -6.17
C LEU A 188 14.22 8.34 -5.21
N TYR A 189 13.16 7.53 -5.12
CA TYR A 189 13.12 6.37 -4.22
C TYR A 189 14.14 5.29 -4.59
N ASN A 190 14.49 5.17 -5.88
CA ASN A 190 15.45 4.18 -6.40
C ASN A 190 16.84 4.79 -6.64
N LEU A 191 17.12 6.00 -6.14
CA LEU A 191 18.46 6.59 -6.26
C LEU A 191 19.49 5.74 -5.52
N GLY A 192 20.52 5.30 -6.24
CA GLY A 192 21.58 4.46 -5.68
C GLY A 192 21.33 2.95 -5.78
N GLU A 193 20.13 2.50 -6.19
CA GLU A 193 19.88 1.10 -6.62
C GLU A 193 20.38 0.86 -8.07
N SER A 194 21.50 1.49 -8.42
CA SER A 194 22.23 1.19 -9.65
C SER A 194 22.64 -0.28 -9.59
N GLY A 195 21.96 -1.12 -10.37
CA GLY A 195 22.27 -2.54 -10.46
C GLY A 195 23.75 -2.81 -10.78
N PRO A 196 24.25 -4.03 -10.51
CA PRO A 196 25.59 -4.43 -10.93
C PRO A 196 25.61 -4.54 -12.46
N GLY A 197 25.88 -3.43 -13.15
CA GLY A 197 25.75 -3.37 -14.60
C GLY A 197 26.09 -1.99 -15.15
N GLY A 198 27.31 -1.51 -14.88
CA GLY A 198 27.79 -0.23 -15.42
C GLY A 198 29.30 0.00 -15.27
N GLY A 199 30.07 -1.06 -15.00
CA GLY A 199 31.52 -1.03 -14.97
C GLY A 199 32.09 -1.95 -16.05
N ALA A 200 31.92 -1.58 -17.31
CA ALA A 200 32.66 -2.20 -18.41
C ALA A 200 33.38 -1.10 -19.20
N GLU A 201 34.70 -1.24 -19.20
CA GLU A 201 35.67 -0.78 -20.21
C GLU A 201 35.98 0.73 -20.32
N ARG A 202 37.10 1.09 -19.69
CA ARG A 202 38.14 1.90 -20.33
C ARG A 202 39.52 1.35 -19.93
N GLY A 203 40.27 0.84 -20.91
CA GLY A 203 41.68 0.48 -20.74
C GLY A 203 42.15 -0.67 -21.61
N ALA A 204 42.20 -0.45 -22.92
CA ALA A 204 42.76 -1.36 -23.92
C ALA A 204 44.26 -1.62 -23.73
N GLY A 205 44.73 -2.81 -24.13
CA GLY A 205 46.15 -3.07 -24.43
C GLY A 205 46.60 -4.53 -24.26
N ASP A 206 46.21 -5.41 -25.19
CA ASP A 206 46.81 -6.74 -25.40
C ASP A 206 48.06 -6.62 -26.35
N PRO A 207 48.80 -7.68 -26.72
CA PRO A 207 50.08 -8.10 -26.14
C PRO A 207 51.23 -8.10 -27.18
N SER A 208 52.50 -7.98 -26.76
CA SER A 208 53.60 -8.60 -27.53
C SER A 208 54.93 -8.66 -26.80
N MET A 209 55.45 -9.89 -26.71
CA MET A 209 56.84 -10.33 -26.79
C MET A 209 57.98 -9.37 -26.36
N ARG A 210 58.80 -9.84 -25.41
CA ARG A 210 60.21 -10.21 -25.68
C ARG A 210 60.82 -11.03 -24.54
N LYS A 211 61.49 -12.11 -24.95
CA LYS A 211 62.48 -12.92 -24.20
C LYS A 211 63.69 -12.08 -23.78
N VAL A 212 64.58 -12.76 -23.03
CA VAL A 212 65.98 -12.44 -22.66
C VAL A 212 66.02 -11.67 -21.32
N GLU A 213 66.60 -12.16 -20.22
CA GLU A 213 67.65 -13.16 -19.96
C GLU A 213 67.43 -13.75 -18.54
#